data_AF-A0A2J8Y0H5-F1
#
_entry.id   AF-A0A2J8Y0H5-F1
#
_cell.length_a   1.000
_cell.length_b   1.000
_cell.length_c   1.000
_cell.angle_alpha   90.00
_cell.angle_beta   90.00
_cell.angle_gamma   90.00
#
_symmetry.space_group_name_H-M   'P 1'
#
loop_
_entity.id
_entity.type
_entity.pdbx_description
1 polymer ?
#
loop_
_entity_poly.entity_id
_entity_poly.type
_entity_poly.pdbx_seq_one_letter_code
_entity_poly.pdbx_strand_id
1 'polypeptide(L)'
;AMMLSDRLTFLGKYREFHRMYGEKRFADAASLLLSLMTSRIAPRSFWMTLLTDALPLLEQKQVIFSAEQTYELMRCLEDLTSRRPVHGESDTEQLQYGPLVLLSFISIICWKLL
;
A
#
# COMPACT_ATOMS: atom_id res chain seq x y z
N ALA A 1 -16.79 -4.49 20.31
CA ALA A 1 -15.56 -3.66 20.31
C ALA A 1 -14.44 -4.46 19.64
N MET A 2 -14.11 -4.19 18.37
CA MET A 2 -13.08 -4.94 17.62
C MET A 2 -12.25 -4.07 16.66
N MET A 3 -12.68 -2.83 16.38
CA MET A 3 -12.10 -1.94 15.36
C MET A 3 -10.66 -1.46 15.66
N LEU A 4 -10.21 -1.45 16.92
CA LEU A 4 -8.85 -1.06 17.28
C LEU A 4 -7.83 -2.16 16.97
N SER A 5 -8.22 -3.43 17.13
CA SER A 5 -7.32 -4.57 16.95
C SER A 5 -6.90 -4.72 15.48
N ASP A 6 -7.83 -4.53 14.54
CA ASP A 6 -7.55 -4.65 13.11
C ASP A 6 -6.63 -3.53 12.61
N ARG A 7 -6.89 -2.28 13.03
CA ARG A 7 -6.04 -1.13 12.68
C ARG A 7 -4.62 -1.25 13.26
N LEU A 8 -4.49 -1.70 14.51
CA LEU A 8 -3.19 -1.96 15.13
C LEU A 8 -2.46 -3.14 14.46
N THR A 9 -3.19 -4.18 14.08
CA THR A 9 -2.64 -5.32 13.34
C THR A 9 -2.14 -4.86 11.97
N PHE A 10 -2.92 -4.06 11.25
CA PHE A 10 -2.51 -3.45 9.98
C PHE A 10 -1.19 -2.67 10.14
N LEU A 11 -1.12 -1.74 11.10
CA LEU A 11 0.08 -0.93 11.33
C LEU A 11 1.29 -1.79 11.72
N GLY A 12 1.08 -2.81 12.57
CA GLY A 12 2.14 -3.75 12.95
C GLY A 12 2.69 -4.52 11.74
N LYS A 13 1.80 -5.01 10.87
CA LYS A 13 2.18 -5.71 9.63
C LYS A 13 2.80 -4.77 8.60
N TYR A 14 2.33 -3.53 8.49
CA TYR A 14 2.91 -2.53 7.61
C TYR A 14 4.32 -2.11 8.07
N ARG A 15 4.55 -1.98 9.39
CA ARG A 15 5.90 -1.79 9.93
C ARG A 15 6.82 -2.97 9.62
N GLU A 16 6.29 -4.18 9.72
CA GLU A 16 7.01 -5.41 9.42
C GLU A 16 7.42 -5.49 7.94
N PHE A 17 6.55 -5.07 7.03
CA PHE A 17 6.89 -4.89 5.62
C PHE A 17 8.13 -4.01 5.43
N HIS A 18 8.15 -2.85 6.08
CA HIS A 18 9.30 -1.93 6.01
C HIS A 18 10.58 -2.53 6.62
N ARG A 19 10.46 -3.36 7.67
CA ARG A 19 11.59 -4.09 8.23
C ARG A 19 12.16 -5.09 7.23
N MET A 20 11.31 -5.91 6.61
CA MET A 20 11.72 -6.87 5.58
C MET A 20 12.33 -6.17 4.36
N TYR A 21 11.81 -5.01 3.98
CA TYR A 21 12.36 -4.18 2.92
C TYR A 21 13.81 -3.74 3.24
N GLY A 22 14.08 -3.24 4.45
CA GLY A 22 15.42 -2.87 4.91
C GLY A 22 16.39 -4.06 5.00
N GLU A 23 15.87 -5.26 5.30
CA GLU A 23 16.62 -6.52 5.27
C GLU A 23 16.84 -7.07 3.85
N LYS A 24 16.41 -6.35 2.80
CA LYS A 24 16.45 -6.77 1.38
C LYS A 24 15.67 -8.06 1.10
N ARG A 25 14.73 -8.42 1.97
CA ARG A 25 13.82 -9.56 1.82
C ARG A 25 12.60 -9.15 0.98
N PHE A 26 12.85 -8.76 -0.26
CA PHE A 26 11.84 -8.15 -1.12
C PHE A 26 10.67 -9.08 -1.44
N ALA A 27 10.92 -10.37 -1.66
CA ALA A 27 9.86 -11.35 -1.94
C ALA A 27 8.90 -11.53 -0.75
N ASP A 28 9.45 -11.61 0.47
CA ASP A 28 8.65 -11.71 1.70
C ASP A 28 7.86 -10.41 1.93
N ALA A 29 8.51 -9.26 1.71
CA ALA A 29 7.88 -7.95 1.80
C ALA A 29 6.72 -7.81 0.81
N ALA A 30 6.92 -8.20 -0.46
CA ALA A 30 5.89 -8.18 -1.50
C ALA A 30 4.68 -9.05 -1.14
N SER A 31 4.93 -10.28 -0.64
CA SER A 31 3.86 -11.18 -0.20
C SER A 31 3.06 -10.60 0.98
N LEU A 32 3.75 -9.99 1.94
CA LEU A 32 3.12 -9.34 3.08
C LEU A 32 2.30 -8.11 2.67
N LEU A 33 2.83 -7.29 1.76
CA LEU A 33 2.15 -6.11 1.23
C LEU A 33 0.87 -6.50 0.47
N LEU A 34 0.93 -7.54 -0.36
CA LEU A 34 -0.25 -8.05 -1.05
C LEU A 34 -1.28 -8.59 -0.06
N SER A 35 -0.83 -9.33 0.96
CA SER A 35 -1.70 -9.83 2.03
C SER A 35 -2.40 -8.69 2.77
N LEU A 36 -1.73 -7.55 3.00
CA LEU A 36 -2.34 -6.38 3.64
C LEU A 36 -3.47 -5.76 2.80
N MET A 37 -3.33 -5.78 1.47
CA MET A 37 -4.38 -5.30 0.55
C MET A 37 -5.54 -6.28 0.44
N THR A 38 -5.27 -7.57 0.22
CA THR A 38 -6.30 -8.58 -0.03
C THR A 38 -7.09 -8.96 1.22
N SER A 39 -6.45 -8.92 2.40
CA SER A 39 -7.09 -9.26 3.68
C SER A 39 -8.14 -8.24 4.16
N ARG A 40 -8.31 -7.09 3.47
CA ARG A 40 -9.22 -5.99 3.83
C ARG A 40 -9.03 -5.40 5.24
N ILE A 41 -7.94 -5.75 5.93
CA ILE A 41 -7.57 -5.16 7.22
C ILE A 41 -7.10 -3.71 7.02
N ALA A 42 -6.50 -3.42 5.86
CA ALA A 42 -6.13 -2.06 5.47
C ALA A 42 -7.38 -1.26 5.01
N PRO A 43 -7.61 -0.05 5.56
CA PRO A 43 -8.64 0.85 5.04
C PRO A 43 -8.35 1.22 3.59
N ARG A 44 -9.39 1.38 2.77
CA ARG A 44 -9.26 1.62 1.32
C ARG A 44 -8.47 2.88 0.96
N SER A 45 -8.53 3.93 1.78
CA SER A 45 -7.70 5.13 1.59
C SER A 45 -6.20 4.84 1.63
N PHE A 46 -5.80 3.76 2.30
CA PHE A 46 -4.40 3.33 2.41
C PHE A 46 -3.96 2.41 1.26
N TRP A 47 -4.89 1.87 0.46
CA TRP A 47 -4.54 1.00 -0.66
C TRP A 47 -3.71 1.75 -1.71
N MET A 48 -3.99 3.05 -1.90
CA MET A 48 -3.18 3.88 -2.80
C MET A 48 -1.73 4.02 -2.32
N THR A 49 -1.52 4.13 -1.01
CA THR A 49 -0.17 4.11 -0.40
C THR A 49 0.50 2.74 -0.61
N LEU A 50 -0.20 1.64 -0.35
CA LEU A 50 0.34 0.28 -0.54
C LEU A 50 0.70 -0.02 -2.01
N LEU A 51 -0.15 0.43 -2.95
CA LEU A 51 0.13 0.32 -4.39
C LEU A 51 1.36 1.13 -4.79
N THR A 52 1.53 2.32 -4.20
CA THR A 52 2.74 3.14 -4.42
C THR A 52 3.98 2.46 -3.85
N ASP A 53 3.88 1.86 -2.66
CA ASP A 53 4.96 1.09 -2.03
C ASP A 53 5.32 -0.19 -2.81
N ALA A 54 4.41 -0.71 -3.63
CA ALA A 54 4.68 -1.84 -4.52
C ALA A 54 5.50 -1.44 -5.77
N LEU A 55 5.46 -0.17 -6.21
CA LEU A 55 6.22 0.31 -7.37
C LEU A 55 7.73 0.05 -7.26
N PRO A 56 8.44 0.44 -6.18
CA PRO A 56 9.86 0.18 -6.07
C PRO A 56 10.20 -1.32 -5.97
N LEU A 57 9.24 -2.18 -5.64
CA LEU A 57 9.41 -3.63 -5.66
C LEU A 57 9.19 -4.22 -7.06
N LEU A 58 8.32 -3.60 -7.87
CA LEU A 58 8.10 -3.94 -9.29
C LEU A 58 9.26 -3.47 -10.18
N GLU A 59 9.88 -2.33 -9.84
CA GLU A 59 11.02 -1.77 -10.58
C GLU A 59 12.37 -2.43 -10.26
N GLN A 60 12.39 -3.41 -9.35
CA GLN A 60 13.61 -4.16 -9.06
C GLN A 60 14.11 -4.93 -10.29
N LYS A 61 15.44 -5.05 -10.41
CA LYS A 61 16.05 -5.84 -11.49
C LYS A 61 15.68 -7.32 -11.46
N GLN A 62 15.27 -7.82 -10.30
CA GLN A 62 14.77 -9.18 -10.11
C GLN A 62 13.25 -9.16 -10.05
N VAL A 63 12.62 -10.18 -10.63
CA VAL A 63 11.16 -10.34 -10.59
C VAL A 63 10.76 -10.72 -9.16
N ILE A 64 10.23 -9.75 -8.41
CA ILE A 64 9.79 -9.94 -7.02
C ILE A 64 8.34 -10.43 -6.95
N PHE A 65 7.46 -9.90 -7.80
CA PHE A 65 6.06 -10.31 -7.88
C PHE A 65 5.85 -11.35 -8.96
N SER A 66 5.07 -12.39 -8.64
CA SER A 66 4.56 -13.31 -9.66
C SER A 66 3.50 -12.64 -10.55
N ALA A 67 3.19 -13.25 -11.68
CA ALA A 67 2.11 -12.79 -12.56
C ALA A 67 0.76 -12.74 -11.83
N GLU A 68 0.46 -13.73 -10.99
CA GLU A 68 -0.77 -13.78 -10.18
C GLU A 68 -0.81 -12.65 -9.15
N GLN A 69 0.30 -12.41 -8.44
CA GLN A 69 0.39 -11.32 -7.48
C GLN A 69 0.23 -9.96 -8.16
N THR A 70 0.79 -9.79 -9.36
CA THR A 70 0.68 -8.56 -10.15
C THR A 70 -0.76 -8.35 -10.64
N TYR A 71 -1.46 -9.43 -10.98
CA TYR A 71 -2.89 -9.36 -11.34
C TYR A 71 -3.75 -8.89 -10.18
N GLU A 72 -3.49 -9.37 -8.97
CA GLU A 72 -4.21 -8.90 -7.77
C GLU A 72 -3.95 -7.42 -7.48
N LEU A 73 -2.74 -6.90 -7.72
CA LEU A 73 -2.45 -5.46 -7.62
C LEU A 73 -3.27 -4.65 -8.64
N MET A 74 -3.33 -5.10 -9.89
CA MET A 74 -4.13 -4.46 -10.94
C MET A 74 -5.62 -4.49 -10.61
N ARG A 75 -6.12 -5.61 -10.08
CA ARG A 75 -7.51 -5.74 -9.62
C ARG A 75 -7.82 -4.78 -8.48
N CYS A 76 -6.92 -4.64 -7.50
CA CYS A 76 -7.08 -3.66 -6.42
C CYS A 76 -7.13 -2.22 -6.95
N LEU A 77 -6.32 -1.90 -7.97
CA LEU A 77 -6.33 -0.60 -8.64
C LEU A 77 -7.62 -0.36 -9.43
N GLU A 78 -8.12 -1.37 -10.13
CA GLU A 78 -9.40 -1.31 -10.83
C GLU A 78 -10.57 -1.11 -9.85
N ASP A 79 -10.54 -1.78 -8.70
CA ASP A 79 -11.53 -1.58 -7.62
C ASP A 79 -11.54 -0.15 -7.05
N LEU A 80 -10.37 0.52 -7.05
CA LEU A 80 -10.25 1.91 -6.62
C LEU A 80 -10.75 2.90 -7.68
N THR A 81 -10.52 2.61 -8.96
CA THR A 81 -10.84 3.51 -10.07
C THR A 81 -12.27 3.33 -10.61
N SER A 82 -12.83 2.12 -10.53
CA SER A 82 -14.18 1.79 -11.02
C SER A 82 -15.31 2.36 -10.16
N ARG A 83 -15.07 2.65 -8.88
CA ARG A 83 -16.02 3.36 -8.02
C ARG A 83 -15.96 4.85 -8.30
N ARG A 84 -17.04 5.39 -8.89
CA ARG A 84 -17.31 6.84 -8.81
C ARG A 84 -17.27 7.25 -7.33
N PRO A 85 -16.69 8.41 -6.98
CA PRO A 85 -16.73 8.89 -5.61
C PRO A 85 -18.20 9.02 -5.21
N VAL A 86 -18.68 8.11 -4.36
CA VAL A 86 -20.00 8.24 -3.74
C VAL A 86 -19.87 9.41 -2.79
N HIS A 87 -20.36 10.55 -3.25
CA HIS A 87 -20.51 11.77 -2.48
C HIS A 87 -21.47 11.46 -1.34
N GLY A 88 -20.96 11.35 -0.12
CA GLY A 88 -21.80 11.12 1.05
C GLY A 88 -21.06 10.43 2.19
N GLU A 89 -20.04 11.09 2.73
CA GLU A 89 -19.76 11.17 4.17
C GLU A 89 -18.59 12.16 4.34
N SER A 90 -18.91 13.26 5.01
CA SER A 90 -18.06 14.41 5.30
C SER A 90 -16.91 14.02 6.21
N ASP A 91 -15.67 14.24 5.74
CA ASP A 91 -14.60 14.96 6.46
C ASP A 91 -13.36 15.10 5.55
N THR A 92 -13.20 16.32 5.04
CA THR A 92 -11.95 17.07 4.72
C THR A 92 -10.78 16.42 3.94
N GLU A 93 -10.43 17.06 2.80
CA GLU A 93 -9.06 17.16 2.23
C GLU A 93 -8.40 15.94 1.53
N GLN A 94 -9.13 15.03 0.88
CA GLN A 94 -8.49 13.86 0.23
C GLN A 94 -8.08 13.98 -1.26
N LEU A 95 -8.38 15.07 -2.00
CA LEU A 95 -8.00 15.15 -3.43
C LEU A 95 -7.02 16.26 -3.83
N GLN A 96 -6.71 17.21 -2.94
CA GLN A 96 -5.71 18.26 -3.22
C GLN A 96 -4.32 17.91 -2.66
N TYR A 97 -4.25 16.94 -1.74
CA TYR A 97 -3.01 16.44 -1.17
C TYR A 97 -2.49 15.19 -1.83
N GLY A 98 -3.20 14.58 -2.78
CA GLY A 98 -2.74 13.38 -3.50
C GLY A 98 -1.30 13.52 -4.01
N PRO A 99 -0.95 14.57 -4.77
CA PRO A 99 0.41 14.76 -5.25
C PRO A 99 1.38 15.14 -4.14
N LEU A 100 0.99 15.99 -3.18
CA LEU A 100 1.89 16.47 -2.12
C LEU A 100 2.19 15.40 -1.07
N VAL A 101 1.21 14.57 -0.73
CA VAL A 101 1.35 13.41 0.16
C VAL A 101 2.08 12.29 -0.57
N LEU A 102 1.80 12.02 -1.85
CA LEU A 102 2.64 11.13 -2.65
C LEU A 102 4.09 11.63 -2.72
N LEU A 103 4.34 12.93 -2.94
CA LEU A 103 5.68 13.50 -2.92
C LEU A 103 6.33 13.42 -1.54
N SER A 104 5.55 13.58 -0.46
CA SER A 104 6.03 13.40 0.91
C SER A 104 6.39 11.93 1.19
N PHE A 105 5.55 10.99 0.75
CA PHE A 105 5.78 9.55 0.90
C PHE A 105 6.91 9.06 0.01
N ILE A 106 6.99 9.50 -1.25
CA ILE A 106 8.12 9.25 -2.15
C ILE A 106 9.39 9.86 -1.57
N SER A 107 9.33 11.08 -1.01
CA SER A 107 10.49 11.69 -0.33
C SER A 107 10.88 10.92 0.93
N ILE A 108 9.93 10.41 1.72
CA ILE A 108 10.20 9.54 2.89
C ILE A 108 10.76 8.18 2.47
N ILE A 109 10.23 7.57 1.41
CA ILE A 109 10.69 6.27 0.88
C ILE A 109 12.09 6.46 0.26
N CYS A 110 12.30 7.48 -0.57
CA CYS A 110 13.61 7.82 -1.16
C CYS A 110 14.64 8.26 -0.10
N TRP A 111 14.25 9.00 0.94
CA TRP A 111 15.14 9.38 2.06
C TRP A 111 15.50 8.19 2.95
N LYS A 112 14.72 7.10 2.89
CA LYS A 112 14.89 5.91 3.72
C LYS A 112 15.47 4.72 2.95
N LEU A 113 15.66 4.88 1.63
CA LEU A 113 16.38 3.97 0.73
C LEU A 113 17.81 4.44 0.38
N LEU A 114 18.15 5.70 0.63
CA LEU A 114 19.49 6.28 0.46
C LEU A 114 20.25 6.26 1.79
#